data_AF-A0A2P5M1T3-F1
#
_entry.id   AF-A0A2P5M1T3-F1
#
_cell.length_a   1.000
_cell.length_b   1.000
_cell.length_c   1.000
_cell.angle_alpha   90.00
_cell.angle_beta   90.00
_cell.angle_gamma   90.00
#
_symmetry.space_group_name_H-M   'P 1'
#
loop_
_entity.id
_entity.type
_entity.pdbx_description
1 polymer ?
#
loop_
_entity_poly.entity_id
_entity_poly.type
_entity_poly.pdbx_seq_one_letter_code
_entity_poly.pdbx_strand_id
1 'polypeptide(L)'
;MSYHESLKPLSGQLQHCLCRDRHGFKRQLERLHSEFKKGKQPQEALTKLQRQIEQSVSLRNKRLASIPPLEFPDLPVTGKKDDIAQLINNHQVVIVCGETGSGKTTQLPKICLSIGRGASGFIGHTQPRRIAARTVADRIASELGEALGKSVGFKIRFSDKTHAESLVKLMTDGILLAESQNDPYLSQYDTLIIDEAHERSLNIDFLLGYLKWLLPKRPDLKLIITSATIDTQRFSEHFNQAPIIEVSGRTYPVEIRYRPIERQAAAEDGQEEDETSDDLQR
;
A
#
# COMPACT_ATOMS: atom_id res chain seq x y z
N MET A 1 16.50 40.74 -8.70
CA MET A 1 16.72 39.29 -8.65
C MET A 1 16.48 38.74 -10.03
N SER A 2 17.45 37.98 -10.54
CA SER A 2 17.34 37.34 -11.85
C SER A 2 16.19 36.33 -11.84
N TYR A 3 15.47 36.22 -12.96
CA TYR A 3 14.46 35.18 -13.24
C TYR A 3 14.84 33.77 -12.75
N HIS A 4 16.12 33.43 -12.86
CA HIS A 4 16.66 32.12 -12.47
C HIS A 4 16.81 31.93 -10.95
N GLU A 5 16.94 33.02 -10.18
CA GLU A 5 17.15 32.96 -8.73
C GLU A 5 15.85 32.65 -7.97
N SER A 6 14.70 33.10 -8.48
CA SER A 6 13.42 32.98 -7.76
C SER A 6 12.69 31.65 -8.01
N LEU A 7 12.82 31.03 -9.19
CA LEU A 7 12.07 29.80 -9.55
C LEU A 7 12.80 28.49 -9.23
N LYS A 8 14.13 28.48 -9.30
CA LYS A 8 14.95 27.28 -9.07
C LYS A 8 14.78 26.73 -7.64
N PRO A 9 14.72 27.56 -6.58
CA PRO A 9 14.45 27.08 -5.22
C PRO A 9 13.07 26.44 -5.07
N LEU A 10 12.03 27.02 -5.69
CA LEU A 10 10.65 26.53 -5.62
C LEU A 10 10.49 25.14 -6.25
N SER A 11 11.19 24.88 -7.36
CA SER A 11 11.20 23.55 -7.97
C SER A 11 11.79 22.48 -7.04
N GLY A 12 12.83 22.83 -6.28
CA GLY A 12 13.44 21.92 -5.30
C GLY A 12 12.53 21.63 -4.11
N GLN A 13 11.66 22.58 -3.73
CA GLN A 13 10.72 22.40 -2.63
C GLN A 13 9.56 21.45 -2.94
N LEU A 14 9.24 21.20 -4.22
CA LEU A 14 8.12 20.32 -4.60
C LEU A 14 8.21 18.91 -4.00
N GLN A 15 9.43 18.36 -3.87
CA GLN A 15 9.63 17.03 -3.27
C GLN A 15 9.25 16.99 -1.78
N HIS A 16 9.19 18.16 -1.13
CA HIS A 16 8.79 18.34 0.25
C HIS A 16 7.33 18.78 0.40
N CYS A 17 6.54 18.84 -0.68
CA CYS A 17 5.10 19.06 -0.63
C CYS A 17 4.33 17.74 -0.42
N LEU A 18 3.03 17.86 -0.10
CA LEU A 18 2.08 16.75 -0.15
C LEU A 18 1.93 16.24 -1.59
N CYS A 19 1.77 14.93 -1.77
CA CYS A 19 1.66 14.27 -3.08
C CYS A 19 0.55 14.87 -3.95
N ARG A 20 -0.61 15.17 -3.35
CA ARG A 20 -1.77 15.74 -4.04
C ARG A 20 -1.53 17.13 -4.64
N ASP A 21 -0.58 17.89 -4.10
CA ASP A 21 -0.33 19.26 -4.54
C ASP A 21 0.75 19.34 -5.63
N ARG A 22 1.69 18.37 -5.65
CA ARG A 22 2.91 18.40 -6.48
C ARG A 22 2.64 18.63 -7.96
N HIS A 23 1.69 17.90 -8.54
CA HIS A 23 1.41 17.99 -9.97
C HIS A 23 0.78 19.34 -10.34
N GLY A 24 -0.11 19.87 -9.51
CA GLY A 24 -0.68 21.21 -9.68
C GLY A 24 0.39 22.30 -9.63
N PHE A 25 1.26 22.24 -8.62
CA PHE A 25 2.37 23.19 -8.46
C PHE A 25 3.38 23.09 -9.60
N LYS A 26 3.71 21.89 -10.09
CA LYS A 26 4.59 21.70 -11.25
C LYS A 26 4.04 22.41 -12.50
N ARG A 27 2.75 22.23 -12.82
CA ARG A 27 2.11 22.92 -13.95
C ARG A 27 2.10 24.43 -13.79
N GLN A 28 1.85 24.93 -12.57
CA GLN A 28 1.90 26.36 -12.28
C GLN A 28 3.32 26.92 -12.45
N LEU A 29 4.36 26.21 -12.02
CA LEU A 29 5.75 26.58 -12.27
C LEU A 29 6.10 26.60 -13.76
N GLU A 30 5.70 25.59 -14.53
CA GLU A 30 5.90 25.53 -15.98
C GLU A 30 5.22 26.71 -16.70
N ARG A 31 4.00 27.06 -16.27
CA ARG A 31 3.29 28.24 -16.79
C ARG A 31 4.03 29.54 -16.46
N LEU A 32 4.40 29.75 -15.20
CA LEU A 32 5.15 30.94 -14.77
C LEU A 32 6.47 31.05 -15.55
N HIS A 33 7.19 29.94 -15.71
CA HIS A 33 8.42 29.86 -16.51
C HIS A 33 8.18 30.35 -17.96
N SER A 34 7.08 29.93 -18.59
CA SER A 34 6.69 30.41 -19.94
C SER A 34 6.35 31.90 -19.97
N GLU A 35 5.65 32.42 -18.96
CA GLU A 35 5.28 33.84 -18.88
C GLU A 35 6.51 34.76 -18.70
N PHE A 36 7.46 34.37 -17.85
CA PHE A 36 8.72 35.10 -17.70
C PHE A 36 9.58 35.08 -18.97
N LYS A 37 9.63 33.96 -19.71
CA LYS A 37 10.29 33.89 -21.02
C LYS A 37 9.69 34.88 -22.04
N LYS A 38 8.41 35.22 -21.90
CA LYS A 38 7.72 36.22 -22.73
C LYS A 38 7.90 37.66 -22.21
N GLY A 39 8.80 37.89 -21.25
CA GLY A 39 9.05 39.20 -20.66
C GLY A 39 7.98 39.68 -19.67
N LYS A 40 7.00 38.85 -19.31
CA LYS A 40 5.99 39.20 -18.31
C LYS A 40 6.58 39.03 -16.90
N GLN A 41 6.05 39.79 -15.94
CA GLN A 41 6.41 39.67 -14.52
C GLN A 41 5.17 39.34 -13.69
N PRO A 42 4.72 38.07 -13.67
CA PRO A 42 3.53 37.66 -12.92
C PRO A 42 3.79 37.56 -11.41
N GLN A 43 4.18 38.67 -10.77
CA GLN A 43 4.61 38.71 -9.37
C GLN A 43 3.54 38.19 -8.40
N GLU A 44 2.27 38.57 -8.60
CA GLU A 44 1.16 38.09 -7.76
C GLU A 44 0.98 36.57 -7.83
N ALA A 45 1.07 35.99 -9.03
CA ALA A 45 0.92 34.56 -9.22
C ALA A 45 2.11 33.79 -8.63
N LEU A 46 3.33 34.35 -8.72
CA LEU A 46 4.52 33.79 -8.08
C LEU A 46 4.38 33.79 -6.55
N THR A 47 4.02 34.92 -5.94
CA THR A 47 3.81 35.04 -4.49
C THR A 47 2.72 34.09 -4.00
N LYS A 48 1.62 33.98 -4.76
CA LYS A 48 0.54 33.04 -4.44
C LYS A 48 1.04 31.59 -4.45
N LEU A 49 1.77 31.18 -5.49
CA LEU A 49 2.32 29.84 -5.60
C LEU A 49 3.32 29.54 -4.48
N GLN A 50 4.22 30.48 -4.17
CA GLN A 50 5.17 30.34 -3.08
C GLN A 50 4.45 30.07 -1.74
N ARG A 51 3.42 30.86 -1.42
CA ARG A 51 2.60 30.66 -0.22
C ARG A 51 1.92 29.29 -0.19
N GLN A 52 1.42 28.81 -1.34
CA GLN A 52 0.80 27.48 -1.44
C GLN A 52 1.81 26.35 -1.22
N ILE A 53 3.01 26.47 -1.79
CA ILE A 53 4.12 25.53 -1.58
C ILE A 53 4.51 25.51 -0.10
N GLU A 54 4.72 26.67 0.52
CA GLU A 54 5.06 26.78 1.94
C GLU A 54 4.00 26.15 2.85
N GLN A 55 2.71 26.36 2.54
CA GLN A 55 1.61 25.71 3.26
C GLN A 55 1.64 24.19 3.13
N SER A 56 1.86 23.67 1.92
CA SER A 56 1.95 22.22 1.68
C SER A 56 3.15 21.59 2.39
N VAL A 57 4.31 22.25 2.34
CA VAL A 57 5.52 21.83 3.06
C VAL A 57 5.30 21.85 4.58
N SER A 58 4.70 22.92 5.11
CA SER A 58 4.38 23.05 6.53
C SER A 58 3.46 21.92 7.00
N LEU A 59 2.42 21.61 6.24
CA LEU A 59 1.49 20.52 6.58
C LEU A 59 2.17 19.15 6.51
N ARG A 60 3.01 18.88 5.50
CA ARG A 60 3.81 17.66 5.44
C ARG A 60 4.74 17.54 6.64
N ASN A 61 5.43 18.61 7.04
CA ASN A 61 6.34 18.60 8.17
C ASN A 61 5.60 18.39 9.50
N LYS A 62 4.40 18.95 9.66
CA LYS A 62 3.52 18.64 10.80
C LYS A 62 3.16 17.15 10.85
N ARG A 63 2.80 16.55 9.71
CA ARG A 63 2.51 15.11 9.60
C ARG A 63 3.73 14.24 9.88
N LEU A 64 4.91 14.66 9.44
CA LEU A 64 6.17 13.97 9.74
C LEU A 64 6.48 14.01 11.24
N ALA A 65 6.28 15.17 11.88
CA ALA A 65 6.47 15.34 13.32
C ALA A 65 5.40 14.62 14.17
N SER A 66 4.24 14.27 13.58
CA SER A 66 3.18 13.52 14.26
C SER A 66 3.36 12.00 14.18
N ILE A 67 4.44 11.50 13.58
CA ILE A 67 4.75 10.06 13.60
C ILE A 67 5.03 9.66 15.06
N PRO A 68 4.24 8.72 15.63
CA PRO A 68 4.46 8.28 17.01
C PRO A 68 5.78 7.50 17.15
N PRO A 69 6.32 7.34 18.36
CA PRO A 69 7.46 6.47 18.62
C PRO A 69 7.20 5.06 18.08
N LEU A 70 8.19 4.50 17.38
CA LEU A 70 8.05 3.20 16.70
C LEU A 70 8.83 2.12 17.45
N GLU A 71 8.11 1.25 18.14
CA GLU A 71 8.67 0.03 18.73
C GLU A 71 8.42 -1.16 17.82
N PHE A 72 9.42 -2.03 17.65
CA PHE A 72 9.31 -3.22 16.82
C PHE A 72 9.49 -4.47 17.68
N PRO A 73 8.46 -5.34 17.79
CA PRO A 73 8.58 -6.59 18.52
C PRO A 73 9.52 -7.56 17.80
N ASP A 74 10.05 -8.55 18.54
CA ASP A 74 10.87 -9.64 17.98
C ASP A 74 10.03 -10.58 17.10
N LEU A 75 9.83 -10.14 15.86
CA LEU A 75 9.17 -10.88 14.78
C LEU A 75 10.16 -11.09 13.63
N PRO A 76 10.00 -12.13 12.81
CA PRO A 76 10.93 -12.38 11.71
C PRO A 76 11.10 -11.21 10.74
N VAL A 77 10.01 -10.47 10.45
CA VAL A 77 10.08 -9.26 9.60
C VAL A 77 10.90 -8.14 10.24
N THR A 78 10.88 -8.02 11.56
CA THR A 78 11.64 -7.02 12.31
C THR A 78 13.14 -7.23 12.14
N GLY A 79 13.59 -8.50 12.11
CA GLY A 79 15.00 -8.83 11.87
C GLY A 79 15.54 -8.37 10.51
N LYS A 80 14.66 -8.10 9.53
CA LYS A 80 15.00 -7.56 8.21
C LYS A 80 14.52 -6.13 8.00
N LYS A 81 14.16 -5.41 9.07
CA LYS A 81 13.60 -4.06 8.98
C LYS A 81 14.48 -3.10 8.17
N ASP A 82 15.77 -3.07 8.44
CA ASP A 82 16.68 -2.11 7.81
C ASP A 82 16.89 -2.42 6.32
N ASP A 83 16.99 -3.70 5.97
CA ASP A 83 17.05 -4.16 4.57
C ASP A 83 15.76 -3.79 3.81
N ILE A 84 14.59 -4.01 4.42
CA ILE A 84 13.29 -3.64 3.85
C ILE A 84 13.22 -2.12 3.64
N ALA A 85 13.62 -1.34 4.65
CA ALA A 85 13.64 0.12 4.59
C ALA A 85 14.55 0.64 3.46
N GLN A 86 15.74 0.06 3.34
CA GLN A 86 16.69 0.39 2.27
C GLN A 86 16.14 0.04 0.89
N LEU A 87 15.52 -1.13 0.73
CA LEU A 87 14.88 -1.53 -0.53
C LEU A 87 13.76 -0.57 -0.92
N ILE A 88 12.87 -0.19 0.01
CA ILE A 88 11.77 0.75 -0.24
C ILE A 88 12.30 2.13 -0.65
N ASN A 89 13.40 2.58 -0.05
CA ASN A 89 14.02 3.86 -0.44
C ASN A 89 14.56 3.80 -1.86
N ASN A 90 15.30 2.75 -2.19
CA ASN A 90 16.04 2.63 -3.45
C ASN A 90 15.18 2.21 -4.65
N HIS A 91 14.07 1.50 -4.41
CA HIS A 91 13.24 0.93 -5.48
C HIS A 91 11.81 1.46 -5.40
N GLN A 92 11.18 1.67 -6.55
CA GLN A 92 9.79 2.12 -6.60
C GLN A 92 8.81 1.00 -6.20
N VAL A 93 9.12 -0.23 -6.59
CA VAL A 93 8.36 -1.44 -6.27
C VAL A 93 9.24 -2.41 -5.48
N VAL A 94 8.72 -2.98 -4.41
CA VAL A 94 9.39 -4.03 -3.62
C VAL A 94 8.40 -5.15 -3.35
N ILE A 95 8.85 -6.40 -3.48
CA ILE A 95 8.05 -7.57 -3.17
C ILE A 95 8.55 -8.19 -1.86
N VAL A 96 7.67 -8.32 -0.88
CA VAL A 96 7.99 -8.90 0.43
C VAL A 96 7.32 -10.25 0.55
N CYS A 97 8.12 -11.31 0.46
CA CYS A 97 7.66 -12.68 0.64
C CYS A 97 7.82 -13.10 2.10
N GLY A 98 6.92 -13.94 2.60
CA GLY A 98 7.15 -14.67 3.85
C GLY A 98 5.89 -15.34 4.34
N GLU A 99 6.03 -16.37 5.17
CA GLU A 99 4.89 -17.13 5.68
C GLU A 99 3.91 -16.26 6.50
N THR A 100 2.69 -16.73 6.66
CA THR A 100 1.74 -16.12 7.61
C THR A 100 2.33 -16.13 9.02
N GLY A 101 2.03 -15.10 9.81
CA GLY A 101 2.60 -14.95 11.15
C GLY A 101 4.02 -14.38 11.21
N SER A 102 4.69 -14.12 10.07
CA SER A 102 6.01 -13.46 10.08
C SER A 102 5.99 -11.96 10.45
N GLY A 103 4.79 -11.37 10.58
CA GLY A 103 4.59 -9.98 11.01
C GLY A 103 4.45 -8.95 9.89
N LYS A 104 4.51 -9.36 8.60
CA LYS A 104 4.48 -8.45 7.44
C LYS A 104 3.37 -7.40 7.53
N THR A 105 2.14 -7.86 7.71
CA THR A 105 0.93 -7.04 7.75
C THR A 105 0.97 -5.95 8.82
N THR A 106 1.47 -6.25 10.02
CA THR A 106 1.48 -5.25 11.12
C THR A 106 2.73 -4.37 11.10
N GLN A 107 3.88 -4.89 10.64
CA GLN A 107 5.15 -4.18 10.74
C GLN A 107 5.51 -3.37 9.49
N LEU A 108 5.13 -3.78 8.28
CA LEU A 108 5.49 -3.05 7.05
C LEU A 108 5.04 -1.58 7.06
N PRO A 109 3.81 -1.22 7.49
CA PRO A 109 3.42 0.18 7.63
C PRO A 109 4.31 0.93 8.62
N LYS A 110 4.70 0.31 9.74
CA LYS A 110 5.59 0.91 10.75
C LYS A 110 7.01 1.12 10.20
N ILE A 111 7.52 0.17 9.42
CA ILE A 111 8.81 0.33 8.70
C ILE A 111 8.72 1.52 7.75
N CYS A 112 7.63 1.65 6.99
CA CYS A 112 7.40 2.80 6.10
C CYS A 112 7.38 4.13 6.88
N LEU A 113 6.68 4.18 8.03
CA LEU A 113 6.68 5.36 8.91
C LEU A 113 8.10 5.71 9.37
N SER A 114 8.93 4.71 9.70
CA SER A 114 10.31 4.95 10.19
C SER A 114 11.22 5.64 9.17
N ILE A 115 10.92 5.52 7.87
CA ILE A 115 11.61 6.22 6.79
C ILE A 115 10.83 7.43 6.26
N GLY A 116 9.88 7.95 7.06
CA GLY A 116 9.14 9.18 6.79
C GLY A 116 8.03 9.09 5.74
N ARG A 117 7.63 7.87 5.33
CA ARG A 117 6.42 7.67 4.52
C ARG A 117 5.17 7.90 5.37
N GLY A 118 4.03 8.18 4.74
CA GLY A 118 2.82 8.59 5.44
C GLY A 118 2.74 10.10 5.70
N ALA A 119 3.85 10.84 5.54
CA ALA A 119 3.89 12.28 5.75
C ALA A 119 3.43 13.08 4.52
N SER A 120 3.80 12.64 3.31
CA SER A 120 3.45 13.33 2.05
C SER A 120 2.09 12.91 1.50
N GLY A 121 1.60 11.74 1.89
CA GLY A 121 0.27 11.21 1.61
C GLY A 121 0.01 10.05 2.58
N PHE A 122 -1.10 9.35 2.46
CA PHE A 122 -1.31 8.15 3.27
C PHE A 122 -0.38 7.01 2.81
N ILE A 123 0.02 6.16 3.76
CA ILE A 123 0.35 4.76 3.49
C ILE A 123 -0.98 4.03 3.36
N GLY A 124 -1.38 3.70 2.14
CA GLY A 124 -2.57 2.90 1.89
C GLY A 124 -2.22 1.42 1.96
N HIS A 125 -2.85 0.68 2.86
CA HIS A 125 -2.55 -0.74 3.07
C HIS A 125 -3.83 -1.55 2.84
N THR A 126 -3.85 -2.34 1.77
CA THR A 126 -5.04 -3.09 1.40
C THR A 126 -5.05 -4.47 2.05
N GLN A 127 -6.26 -4.98 2.27
CA GLN A 127 -6.54 -6.33 2.73
C GLN A 127 -7.72 -6.88 1.91
N PRO A 128 -7.70 -8.17 1.52
CA PRO A 128 -8.81 -8.75 0.77
C PRO A 128 -10.12 -8.81 1.58
N ARG A 129 -10.01 -8.90 2.92
CA ARG A 129 -11.15 -9.11 3.82
C ARG A 129 -11.40 -7.88 4.70
N ARG A 130 -12.67 -7.49 4.83
CA ARG A 130 -13.09 -6.34 5.66
C ARG A 130 -12.71 -6.47 7.13
N ILE A 131 -12.91 -7.66 7.70
CA ILE A 131 -12.58 -7.94 9.11
C ILE A 131 -11.07 -7.83 9.30
N ALA A 132 -10.27 -8.37 8.38
CA ALA A 132 -8.81 -8.24 8.43
C ALA A 132 -8.37 -6.78 8.37
N ALA A 133 -8.90 -5.97 7.43
CA ALA A 133 -8.59 -4.54 7.35
C ALA A 133 -8.81 -3.80 8.67
N ARG A 134 -9.96 -4.04 9.32
CA ARG A 134 -10.29 -3.42 10.61
C ARG A 134 -9.38 -3.93 11.74
N THR A 135 -9.27 -5.24 11.91
CA THR A 135 -8.49 -5.85 13.00
C THR A 135 -7.01 -5.51 12.89
N VAL A 136 -6.47 -5.44 11.68
CA VAL A 136 -5.09 -5.00 11.44
C VAL A 136 -4.93 -3.52 11.81
N ALA A 137 -5.88 -2.66 11.45
CA ALA A 137 -5.83 -1.25 11.84
C ALA A 137 -5.84 -1.07 13.35
N ASP A 138 -6.76 -1.77 14.04
CA ASP A 138 -6.86 -1.77 15.51
C ASP A 138 -5.54 -2.26 16.15
N ARG A 139 -4.95 -3.32 15.59
CA ARG A 139 -3.68 -3.88 16.07
C ARG A 139 -2.51 -2.90 15.90
N ILE A 140 -2.35 -2.29 14.73
CA ILE A 140 -1.27 -1.33 14.47
C ILE A 140 -1.45 -0.10 15.37
N ALA A 141 -2.66 0.43 15.51
CA ALA A 141 -2.94 1.55 16.41
C ALA A 141 -2.55 1.22 17.87
N SER A 142 -2.92 0.03 18.35
CA SER A 142 -2.52 -0.46 19.67
C SER A 142 -1.00 -0.60 19.84
N GLU A 143 -0.28 -1.07 18.83
CA GLU A 143 1.19 -1.16 18.87
C GLU A 143 1.89 0.20 18.83
N LEU A 144 1.22 1.23 18.29
CA LEU A 144 1.70 2.62 18.31
C LEU A 144 1.30 3.37 19.59
N GLY A 145 0.56 2.72 20.51
CA GLY A 145 0.07 3.36 21.73
C GLY A 145 -0.97 4.45 21.47
N GLU A 146 -1.70 4.40 20.36
CA GLU A 146 -2.67 5.41 19.96
C GLU A 146 -4.07 4.84 19.74
N ALA A 147 -5.09 5.69 19.87
CA ALA A 147 -6.45 5.33 19.51
C ALA A 147 -6.60 5.21 17.98
N LEU A 148 -7.38 4.23 17.54
CA LEU A 148 -7.78 4.11 16.13
C LEU A 148 -8.48 5.41 15.67
N GLY A 149 -8.09 5.91 14.51
CA GLY A 149 -8.53 7.18 13.93
C GLY A 149 -7.52 8.31 14.08
N LYS A 150 -6.49 8.16 14.92
CA LYS A 150 -5.37 9.11 15.01
C LYS A 150 -4.37 8.86 13.87
N SER A 151 -3.18 8.31 14.14
CA SER A 151 -2.20 8.01 13.09
C SER A 151 -2.63 6.86 12.17
N VAL A 152 -3.45 5.92 12.66
CA VAL A 152 -3.93 4.76 11.90
C VAL A 152 -5.44 4.81 11.84
N GLY A 153 -6.01 4.73 10.63
CA GLY A 153 -7.44 4.60 10.41
C GLY A 153 -7.76 3.46 9.44
N PHE A 154 -9.04 3.15 9.27
CA PHE A 154 -9.48 2.21 8.25
C PHE A 154 -10.66 2.74 7.42
N LYS A 155 -10.78 2.24 6.20
CA LYS A 155 -11.93 2.48 5.32
C LYS A 155 -12.35 1.19 4.64
N ILE A 156 -13.56 0.75 4.96
CA ILE A 156 -14.22 -0.40 4.35
C ILE A 156 -15.58 0.05 3.81
N ARG A 157 -16.25 -0.83 3.04
CA ARG A 157 -17.60 -0.50 2.55
C ARG A 157 -18.52 -0.19 3.74
N PHE A 158 -19.18 0.97 3.68
CA PHE A 158 -20.10 1.49 4.70
C PHE A 158 -19.47 1.92 6.04
N SER A 159 -18.14 1.96 6.17
CA SER A 159 -17.49 2.43 7.39
C SER A 159 -16.14 3.07 7.11
N ASP A 160 -15.98 4.31 7.52
CA ASP A 160 -14.75 5.09 7.40
C ASP A 160 -14.40 5.68 8.76
N LYS A 161 -13.20 5.37 9.25
CA LYS A 161 -12.60 5.91 10.47
C LYS A 161 -11.25 6.56 10.19
N THR A 162 -11.07 7.09 8.98
CA THR A 162 -9.86 7.82 8.60
C THR A 162 -10.04 9.32 8.81
N HIS A 163 -8.98 9.99 9.25
CA HIS A 163 -8.95 11.44 9.37
C HIS A 163 -7.90 12.03 8.44
N ALA A 164 -8.01 13.33 8.16
CA ALA A 164 -7.04 14.04 7.33
C ALA A 164 -5.62 14.02 7.91
N GLU A 165 -5.48 13.82 9.23
CA GLU A 165 -4.20 13.72 9.93
C GLU A 165 -3.67 12.30 10.03
N SER A 166 -4.47 11.28 9.69
CA SER A 166 -4.00 9.90 9.68
C SER A 166 -2.83 9.73 8.71
N LEU A 167 -1.92 8.83 9.05
CA LEU A 167 -0.71 8.52 8.30
C LEU A 167 -0.87 7.19 7.56
N VAL A 168 -1.52 6.21 8.21
CA VAL A 168 -1.80 4.88 7.65
C VAL A 168 -3.30 4.72 7.48
N LYS A 169 -3.71 4.28 6.29
CA LYS A 169 -5.09 3.92 5.96
C LYS A 169 -5.16 2.45 5.59
N LEU A 170 -5.76 1.65 6.46
CA LEU A 170 -6.13 0.27 6.15
C LEU A 170 -7.42 0.27 5.35
N MET A 171 -7.51 -0.54 4.31
CA MET A 171 -8.73 -0.61 3.50
C MET A 171 -8.88 -1.94 2.82
N THR A 172 -10.05 -2.21 2.26
CA THR A 172 -10.20 -3.34 1.34
C THR A 172 -9.72 -2.98 -0.06
N ASP A 173 -9.28 -3.98 -0.82
CA ASP A 173 -8.89 -3.80 -2.23
C ASP A 173 -9.96 -3.07 -3.05
N GLY A 174 -11.23 -3.47 -2.88
CA GLY A 174 -12.35 -2.83 -3.56
C GLY A 174 -12.57 -1.35 -3.19
N ILE A 175 -12.10 -0.90 -2.02
CA ILE A 175 -12.14 0.53 -1.65
C ILE A 175 -11.05 1.29 -2.39
N LEU A 176 -9.83 0.76 -2.48
CA LEU A 176 -8.76 1.38 -3.26
C LEU A 176 -9.14 1.48 -4.74
N LEU A 177 -9.74 0.41 -5.30
CA LEU A 177 -10.22 0.39 -6.67
C LEU A 177 -11.37 1.38 -6.92
N ALA A 178 -12.27 1.58 -5.94
CA ALA A 178 -13.31 2.60 -6.04
C ALA A 178 -12.71 4.02 -5.95
N GLU A 179 -11.69 4.23 -5.12
CA GLU A 179 -11.00 5.51 -5.02
C GLU A 179 -10.22 5.85 -6.31
N SER A 180 -9.63 4.86 -7.00
CA SER A 180 -8.93 5.09 -8.27
C SER A 180 -9.84 5.58 -9.40
N GLN A 181 -11.17 5.38 -9.30
CA GLN A 181 -12.11 5.94 -10.27
C GLN A 181 -12.27 7.46 -10.11
N ASN A 182 -12.23 7.95 -8.87
CA ASN A 182 -12.40 9.38 -8.55
C ASN A 182 -11.06 10.14 -8.50
N ASP A 183 -9.99 9.46 -8.11
CA ASP A 183 -8.61 9.96 -8.11
C ASP A 183 -7.74 9.01 -8.96
N PRO A 184 -7.75 9.16 -10.30
CA PRO A 184 -7.00 8.28 -11.21
C PRO A 184 -5.48 8.37 -11.11
N TYR A 185 -4.96 9.22 -10.22
CA TYR A 185 -3.54 9.27 -9.90
C TYR A 185 -3.24 8.78 -8.50
N LEU A 186 -4.24 8.41 -7.70
CA LEU A 186 -4.10 8.04 -6.28
C LEU A 186 -3.23 9.06 -5.52
N SER A 187 -3.53 10.34 -5.77
CA SER A 187 -2.76 11.52 -5.36
C SER A 187 -2.70 11.71 -3.84
N GLN A 188 -3.67 11.17 -3.12
CA GLN A 188 -3.68 11.16 -1.65
C GLN A 188 -2.67 10.17 -1.03
N TYR A 189 -2.09 9.25 -1.81
CA TYR A 189 -1.16 8.22 -1.32
C TYR A 189 0.28 8.54 -1.72
N ASP A 190 1.20 8.32 -0.77
CA ASP A 190 2.65 8.31 -1.05
C ASP A 190 3.23 6.90 -1.14
N THR A 191 2.53 5.93 -0.53
CA THR A 191 2.92 4.52 -0.47
C THR A 191 1.66 3.66 -0.51
N LEU A 192 1.69 2.59 -1.30
CA LEU A 192 0.67 1.55 -1.30
C LEU A 192 1.29 0.21 -0.92
N ILE A 193 0.63 -0.51 -0.01
CA ILE A 193 0.94 -1.88 0.37
C ILE A 193 -0.25 -2.72 -0.09
N ILE A 194 -0.03 -3.58 -1.08
CA ILE A 194 -1.01 -4.58 -1.52
C ILE A 194 -0.69 -5.86 -0.76
N ASP A 195 -1.46 -6.12 0.29
CA ASP A 195 -1.25 -7.28 1.17
C ASP A 195 -1.99 -8.50 0.65
N GLU A 196 -1.47 -9.68 0.98
CA GLU A 196 -2.05 -10.97 0.58
C GLU A 196 -2.36 -11.05 -0.92
N ALA A 197 -1.44 -10.56 -1.76
CA ALA A 197 -1.59 -10.61 -3.22
C ALA A 197 -1.72 -12.05 -3.77
N HIS A 198 -1.44 -13.05 -2.91
CA HIS A 198 -1.66 -14.46 -3.18
C HIS A 198 -3.13 -14.90 -3.16
N GLU A 199 -4.06 -14.12 -2.59
CA GLU A 199 -5.49 -14.45 -2.59
C GLU A 199 -6.12 -14.37 -3.99
N ARG A 200 -5.35 -13.97 -5.03
CA ARG A 200 -5.71 -13.95 -6.47
C ARG A 200 -7.16 -13.51 -6.72
N SER A 201 -7.57 -12.46 -6.02
CA SER A 201 -8.89 -11.89 -6.21
C SER A 201 -8.88 -11.01 -7.46
N LEU A 202 -10.01 -10.94 -8.17
CA LEU A 202 -10.16 -10.09 -9.34
C LEU A 202 -9.82 -8.62 -9.00
N ASN A 203 -10.16 -8.14 -7.80
CA ASN A 203 -9.81 -6.78 -7.37
C ASN A 203 -8.29 -6.58 -7.28
N ILE A 204 -7.56 -7.55 -6.73
CA ILE A 204 -6.10 -7.48 -6.63
C ILE A 204 -5.49 -7.46 -8.04
N ASP A 205 -5.92 -8.36 -8.93
CA ASP A 205 -5.38 -8.42 -10.30
C ASP A 205 -5.62 -7.12 -11.07
N PHE A 206 -6.84 -6.56 -10.98
CA PHE A 206 -7.15 -5.24 -11.57
C PHE A 206 -6.31 -4.12 -10.97
N LEU A 207 -6.13 -4.10 -9.64
CA LEU A 207 -5.29 -3.11 -8.96
C LEU A 207 -3.83 -3.21 -9.43
N LEU A 208 -3.26 -4.41 -9.52
CA LEU A 208 -1.89 -4.60 -9.97
C LEU A 208 -1.71 -4.14 -11.43
N GLY A 209 -2.64 -4.49 -12.32
CA GLY A 209 -2.63 -4.02 -13.70
C GLY A 209 -2.77 -2.49 -13.81
N TYR A 210 -3.65 -1.89 -13.01
CA TYR A 210 -3.81 -0.44 -12.95
C TYR A 210 -2.56 0.26 -12.40
N LEU A 211 -1.95 -0.28 -11.33
CA LEU A 211 -0.74 0.26 -10.73
C LEU A 211 0.45 0.16 -11.68
N LYS A 212 0.58 -0.90 -12.47
CA LYS A 212 1.61 -1.02 -13.51
C LYS A 212 1.55 0.13 -14.51
N TRP A 213 0.34 0.58 -14.87
CA TRP A 213 0.13 1.76 -15.72
C TRP A 213 0.37 3.09 -14.99
N LEU A 214 0.04 3.17 -13.69
CA LEU A 214 0.15 4.41 -12.92
C LEU A 214 1.58 4.76 -12.51
N LEU A 215 2.38 3.76 -12.11
CA LEU A 215 3.72 3.97 -11.54
C LEU A 215 4.66 4.80 -12.43
N PRO A 216 4.72 4.63 -13.77
CA PRO A 216 5.51 5.50 -14.65
C PRO A 216 5.11 6.98 -14.59
N LYS A 217 3.86 7.28 -14.23
CA LYS A 217 3.33 8.66 -14.11
C LYS A 217 3.46 9.23 -12.70
N ARG A 218 3.61 8.35 -11.70
CA ARG A 218 3.79 8.68 -10.28
C ARG A 218 5.12 8.10 -9.76
N PRO A 219 6.28 8.59 -10.23
CA PRO A 219 7.59 8.11 -9.78
C PRO A 219 7.81 8.31 -8.26
N ASP A 220 7.03 9.17 -7.63
CA ASP A 220 7.05 9.41 -6.19
C ASP A 220 6.29 8.37 -5.36
N LEU A 221 5.32 7.67 -5.97
CA LEU A 221 4.51 6.64 -5.33
C LEU A 221 5.32 5.35 -5.17
N LYS A 222 5.43 4.86 -3.94
CA LYS A 222 6.04 3.56 -3.63
C LYS A 222 4.97 2.47 -3.62
N LEU A 223 5.31 1.29 -4.14
CA LEU A 223 4.46 0.11 -4.12
C LEU A 223 5.18 -1.03 -3.40
N ILE A 224 4.52 -1.62 -2.42
CA ILE A 224 4.97 -2.82 -1.72
C ILE A 224 3.92 -3.89 -1.97
N ILE A 225 4.35 -5.04 -2.47
CA ILE A 225 3.47 -6.20 -2.71
C ILE A 225 3.88 -7.27 -1.72
N THR A 226 2.95 -7.78 -0.92
CA THR A 226 3.25 -8.89 -0.03
C THR A 226 2.63 -10.17 -0.57
N SER A 227 3.31 -11.29 -0.33
CA SER A 227 2.79 -12.62 -0.62
C SER A 227 3.30 -13.61 0.43
N ALA A 228 2.49 -14.64 0.70
CA ALA A 228 2.90 -15.80 1.50
C ALA A 228 3.33 -17.00 0.64
N THR A 229 3.26 -16.89 -0.68
CA THR A 229 3.48 -18.01 -1.61
C THR A 229 4.70 -17.78 -2.52
N ILE A 230 5.16 -18.87 -3.14
CA ILE A 230 6.33 -18.95 -4.04
C ILE A 230 6.17 -18.11 -5.33
N ASP A 231 4.96 -17.63 -5.64
CA ASP A 231 4.68 -16.92 -6.90
C ASP A 231 5.21 -15.48 -6.98
N THR A 232 6.17 -15.12 -6.13
CA THR A 232 6.79 -13.78 -6.08
C THR A 232 7.56 -13.42 -7.33
N GLN A 233 8.07 -14.42 -8.07
CA GLN A 233 8.75 -14.19 -9.34
C GLN A 233 7.84 -13.58 -10.40
N ARG A 234 6.57 -14.02 -10.49
CA ARG A 234 5.61 -13.43 -11.44
C ARG A 234 5.33 -11.96 -11.13
N PHE A 235 5.24 -11.61 -9.85
CA PHE A 235 5.12 -10.19 -9.46
C PHE A 235 6.38 -9.41 -9.83
N SER A 236 7.57 -9.98 -9.63
CA SER A 236 8.84 -9.33 -9.98
C SER A 236 8.91 -9.04 -11.48
N GLU A 237 8.67 -10.05 -12.31
CA GLU A 237 8.61 -9.93 -13.77
C GLU A 237 7.58 -8.90 -14.21
N HIS A 238 6.35 -8.98 -13.65
CA HIS A 238 5.29 -8.03 -13.96
C HIS A 238 5.70 -6.58 -13.64
N PHE A 239 6.49 -6.34 -12.59
CA PHE A 239 6.97 -5.02 -12.18
C PHE A 239 8.43 -4.71 -12.56
N ASN A 240 8.88 -5.20 -13.72
CA ASN A 240 10.22 -4.90 -14.30
C ASN A 240 11.39 -5.40 -13.43
N GLN A 241 11.34 -6.67 -13.01
CA GLN A 241 12.36 -7.28 -12.15
C GLN A 241 12.47 -6.58 -10.79
N ALA A 242 11.32 -6.26 -10.18
CA ALA A 242 11.28 -5.64 -8.87
C ALA A 242 11.95 -6.54 -7.81
N PRO A 243 12.79 -5.98 -6.91
CA PRO A 243 13.51 -6.79 -5.93
C PRO A 243 12.55 -7.53 -4.99
N ILE A 244 12.88 -8.78 -4.74
CA ILE A 244 12.18 -9.66 -3.80
C ILE A 244 13.01 -9.76 -2.53
N ILE A 245 12.36 -9.60 -1.37
CA ILE A 245 12.95 -9.89 -0.07
C ILE A 245 12.12 -10.96 0.65
N GLU A 246 12.79 -12.02 1.09
CA GLU A 246 12.16 -13.12 1.81
C GLU A 246 12.29 -12.95 3.31
N VAL A 247 11.20 -13.15 4.03
CA VAL A 247 11.10 -13.11 5.48
C VAL A 247 10.66 -14.49 5.95
N SER A 248 11.64 -15.32 6.34
CA SER A 248 11.41 -16.68 6.83
C SER A 248 10.58 -16.66 8.11
N GLY A 249 9.50 -17.45 8.19
CA GLY A 249 8.70 -17.57 9.40
C GLY A 249 9.38 -18.38 10.50
N ARG A 250 8.75 -18.43 11.68
CA ARG A 250 9.05 -19.42 12.73
C ARG A 250 8.00 -20.53 12.60
N THR A 251 8.29 -21.59 11.84
CA THR A 251 7.40 -22.75 11.74
C THR A 251 7.79 -23.81 12.78
N TYR A 252 6.78 -24.45 13.35
CA TYR A 252 6.94 -25.64 14.17
C TYR A 252 6.45 -26.85 13.37
N PRO A 253 7.08 -28.03 13.52
CA PRO A 253 6.65 -29.22 12.80
C PRO A 253 5.21 -29.58 13.19
N VAL A 254 4.37 -29.82 12.17
CA VAL A 254 2.98 -30.25 12.36
C VAL A 254 2.87 -31.72 11.93
N GLU A 255 2.26 -32.54 12.79
CA GLU A 255 1.94 -33.93 12.47
C GLU A 255 0.63 -34.00 11.66
N ILE A 256 0.67 -34.58 10.47
CA ILE A 256 -0.51 -34.79 9.63
C ILE A 256 -1.05 -36.20 9.91
N ARG A 257 -2.27 -36.29 10.44
CA ARG A 257 -2.97 -37.57 10.65
C ARG A 257 -4.14 -37.69 9.68
N TYR A 258 -4.13 -38.74 8.88
CA TYR A 258 -5.22 -39.07 7.96
C TYR A 258 -6.20 -40.02 8.65
N ARG A 259 -7.52 -39.80 8.47
CA ARG A 259 -8.53 -40.78 8.87
C ARG A 259 -8.47 -41.95 7.88
N PRO A 260 -8.37 -43.21 8.35
CA PRO A 260 -8.45 -44.37 7.47
C PRO A 260 -9.76 -44.37 6.69
N ILE A 261 -9.71 -44.72 5.41
CA ILE A 261 -10.91 -44.94 4.60
C ILE A 261 -11.61 -46.19 5.15
N GLU A 262 -12.83 -46.03 5.65
CA GLU A 262 -13.69 -47.16 6.01
C GLU A 262 -14.06 -47.87 4.70
N ARG A 263 -13.36 -48.96 4.37
CA ARG A 263 -13.87 -49.92 3.40
C ARG A 263 -15.08 -50.56 4.06
N GLN A 264 -16.29 -50.13 3.67
CA GLN A 264 -17.46 -50.98 3.85
C GLN A 264 -17.09 -52.31 3.20
N ALA A 265 -16.84 -53.32 4.04
CA ALA A 265 -16.72 -54.68 3.56
C ALA A 265 -18.05 -54.94 2.83
N ALA A 266 -17.96 -55.10 1.51
CA ALA A 266 -19.01 -55.75 0.76
C ALA A 266 -19.23 -57.09 1.45
N ALA A 267 -20.30 -57.16 2.24
CA ALA A 267 -20.89 -58.43 2.59
C ALA A 267 -21.44 -58.98 1.28
N GLU A 268 -20.64 -59.82 0.64
CA GLU A 268 -21.16 -60.83 -0.27
C GLU A 268 -22.15 -61.67 0.54
N ASP A 269 -23.45 -61.47 0.30
CA ASP A 269 -24.34 -62.56 -0.12
C ASP A 269 -25.77 -62.03 -0.35
N GLY A 270 -26.26 -62.21 -1.58
CA GLY A 270 -27.68 -62.42 -1.87
C GLY A 270 -28.52 -61.22 -2.34
N GLN A 271 -28.66 -61.11 -3.67
CA GLN A 271 -29.88 -60.75 -4.43
C GLN A 271 -30.73 -59.55 -3.96
N GLU A 272 -30.81 -58.49 -4.78
CA GLU A 272 -32.07 -58.08 -5.45
C GLU A 272 -31.85 -56.84 -6.34
N GLU A 273 -32.10 -57.07 -7.63
CA GLU A 273 -32.69 -56.22 -8.67
C GLU A 273 -32.20 -54.79 -8.94
N ASP A 274 -31.67 -54.68 -10.16
CA ASP A 274 -31.32 -53.51 -10.94
C ASP A 274 -32.61 -52.86 -11.45
N GLU A 275 -33.03 -51.71 -10.90
CA GLU A 275 -34.07 -50.91 -11.54
C GLU A 275 -33.89 -49.39 -11.33
N THR A 276 -33.86 -48.70 -12.47
CA THR A 276 -34.06 -47.26 -12.71
C THR A 276 -32.84 -46.34 -12.68
N SER A 277 -32.15 -46.35 -13.83
CA SER A 277 -31.79 -45.13 -14.55
C SER A 277 -32.98 -44.17 -14.69
N ASP A 278 -32.92 -42.99 -14.08
CA ASP A 278 -33.23 -41.69 -14.70
C ASP A 278 -33.25 -40.62 -13.61
N ASP A 279 -32.28 -39.69 -13.65
CA ASP A 279 -32.49 -38.25 -13.43
C ASP A 279 -31.14 -37.53 -13.30
N LEU A 280 -30.46 -37.38 -14.44
CA LEU A 280 -29.43 -36.36 -14.64
C LEU A 280 -29.59 -35.76 -16.03
N GLN A 281 -30.50 -34.78 -16.14
CA GLN A 281 -30.31 -33.57 -16.95
C GLN A 281 -31.53 -32.65 -16.84
N ARG A 282 -31.39 -31.57 -16.05
CA ARG A 282 -31.71 -30.20 -16.46
C ARG A 282 -31.11 -29.18 -15.50
#